data_AF-A0A5B8MCY3-F1
#
_entry.id   AF-A0A5B8MCY3-F1
#
_cell.length_a   1.000
_cell.length_b   1.000
_cell.length_c   1.000
_cell.angle_alpha   90.00
_cell.angle_beta   90.00
_cell.angle_gamma   90.00
#
_symmetry.space_group_name_H-M   'P 1'
#
loop_
_entity.id
_entity.type
_entity.pdbx_description
1 polymer ?
#
loop_
_entity_poly.entity_id
_entity_poly.type
_entity_poly.pdbx_seq_one_letter_code
_entity_poly.pdbx_strand_id
1 'polypeptide(L)'
;MRASMTSMAVSFARRALASEAVARGGRDTIVLKGLSFFGRHGVLKEEEALGQKFVVDLKLGCCLESAGRTDDVTRTVDYAAVYRTVKEIVEGRGRRHELVESLASTIVASVFRGFEQVEHVDVFVKKPQVALMGELEYAGVRMLRTRDEVVGESGSGSLK
;
A
#
# COMPACT_ATOMS: atom_id res chain seq x y z
N MET A 1 -25.74 -24.22 -11.57
CA MET A 1 -24.94 -23.42 -10.61
C MET A 1 -24.80 -22.00 -11.16
N ARG A 2 -25.47 -21.02 -10.57
CA ARG A 2 -25.46 -19.61 -11.02
C ARG A 2 -24.32 -18.87 -10.33
N ALA A 3 -23.29 -18.45 -11.06
CA ALA A 3 -22.35 -17.46 -10.57
C ALA A 3 -23.10 -16.12 -10.40
N SER A 4 -23.03 -15.54 -9.22
CA SER A 4 -23.72 -14.29 -8.88
C SER A 4 -23.17 -13.11 -9.69
N MET A 5 -24.02 -12.49 -10.53
CA MET A 5 -23.69 -11.34 -11.39
C MET A 5 -23.17 -10.11 -10.61
N THR A 6 -23.33 -10.07 -9.29
CA THR A 6 -22.87 -8.97 -8.42
C THR A 6 -21.34 -8.90 -8.31
N SER A 7 -20.63 -10.03 -8.45
CA SER A 7 -19.16 -10.06 -8.36
C SER A 7 -18.46 -9.46 -9.59
N MET A 8 -19.08 -9.60 -10.77
CA MET A 8 -18.49 -9.15 -12.03
C MET A 8 -18.58 -7.62 -12.22
N ALA A 9 -19.69 -7.00 -11.79
CA ALA A 9 -19.89 -5.55 -11.87
C ALA A 9 -18.90 -4.76 -10.97
N VAL A 10 -18.58 -5.27 -9.78
CA VAL A 10 -17.61 -4.64 -8.85
C VAL A 10 -16.18 -4.70 -9.41
N SER A 11 -15.82 -5.78 -10.10
CA SER A 11 -14.49 -5.93 -10.72
C SER A 11 -14.26 -4.98 -11.90
N PHE A 12 -15.31 -4.71 -12.71
CA PHE A 12 -15.26 -3.76 -13.82
C PHE A 12 -15.25 -2.31 -13.34
N ALA A 13 -16.05 -1.97 -12.32
CA ALA A 13 -16.07 -0.65 -11.72
C ALA A 13 -14.70 -0.26 -11.12
N ARG A 14 -14.02 -1.19 -10.44
CA ARG A 14 -12.66 -0.96 -9.91
C ARG A 14 -11.60 -0.74 -10.99
N ARG A 15 -11.73 -1.43 -12.15
CA ARG A 15 -10.81 -1.26 -13.29
C ARG A 15 -11.01 0.09 -13.98
N ALA A 16 -12.25 0.55 -14.09
CA ALA A 16 -12.59 1.88 -14.60
C ALA A 16 -12.13 3.00 -13.65
N LEU A 17 -12.34 2.85 -12.34
CA LEU A 17 -11.90 3.84 -11.35
C LEU A 17 -10.37 3.93 -11.24
N ALA A 18 -9.65 2.80 -11.33
CA ALA A 18 -8.18 2.81 -11.42
C ALA A 18 -7.69 3.49 -12.72
N SER A 19 -8.39 3.28 -13.84
CA SER A 19 -8.10 3.94 -15.11
C SER A 19 -8.39 5.45 -15.08
N GLU A 20 -9.42 5.88 -14.35
CA GLU A 20 -9.79 7.29 -14.21
C GLU A 20 -8.91 8.04 -13.19
N ALA A 21 -8.50 7.37 -12.11
CA ALA A 21 -7.54 7.90 -11.15
C ALA A 21 -6.16 8.15 -11.80
N VAL A 22 -5.70 7.21 -12.64
CA VAL A 22 -4.48 7.35 -13.46
C VAL A 22 -4.65 8.41 -14.56
N ALA A 23 -5.88 8.76 -14.94
CA ALA A 23 -6.14 9.83 -15.91
C ALA A 23 -6.19 11.22 -15.27
N ARG A 24 -6.40 11.33 -13.95
CA ARG A 24 -6.50 12.62 -13.22
C ARG A 24 -5.26 12.96 -12.40
N GLY A 25 -4.48 11.97 -11.96
CA GLY A 25 -3.15 12.16 -11.37
C GLY A 25 -2.04 11.81 -12.36
N GLY A 26 -0.89 12.46 -12.29
CA GLY A 26 0.19 12.36 -13.27
C GLY A 26 0.50 10.92 -13.70
N ARG A 27 0.74 10.71 -15.00
CA ARG A 27 1.09 9.41 -15.61
C ARG A 27 2.41 8.81 -15.08
N ASP A 28 3.13 9.56 -14.27
CA ASP A 28 4.46 9.18 -13.78
C ASP A 28 4.35 8.43 -12.45
N THR A 29 5.33 7.56 -12.20
CA THR A 29 5.32 6.74 -10.99
C THR A 29 6.74 6.48 -10.52
N ILE A 30 6.99 6.69 -9.23
CA ILE A 30 8.19 6.20 -8.55
C ILE A 30 7.93 4.78 -8.06
N VAL A 31 8.87 3.86 -8.33
CA VAL A 31 8.72 2.44 -8.01
C VAL A 31 9.78 2.01 -6.99
N LEU A 32 9.33 1.44 -5.86
CA LEU A 32 10.17 0.71 -4.93
C LEU A 32 9.75 -0.76 -4.94
N LYS A 33 10.64 -1.66 -5.32
CA LYS A 33 10.32 -3.08 -5.51
C LYS A 33 11.15 -3.96 -4.58
N GLY A 34 10.51 -4.96 -3.98
CA GLY A 34 11.18 -6.00 -3.21
C GLY A 34 11.70 -5.52 -1.85
N LEU A 35 11.06 -4.52 -1.25
CA LEU A 35 11.42 -4.02 0.07
C LEU A 35 11.21 -5.12 1.11
N SER A 36 12.30 -5.65 1.67
CA SER A 36 12.27 -6.83 2.53
C SER A 36 12.55 -6.45 3.97
N PHE A 37 11.60 -6.73 4.86
CA PHE A 37 11.72 -6.41 6.30
C PHE A 37 11.28 -7.59 7.16
N PHE A 38 11.74 -7.61 8.41
CA PHE A 38 11.32 -8.60 9.39
C PHE A 38 10.31 -7.97 10.36
N GLY A 39 9.15 -8.59 10.51
CA GLY A 39 8.06 -8.07 11.34
C GLY A 39 7.37 -9.17 12.14
N ARG A 40 6.70 -8.78 13.22
CA ARG A 40 5.92 -9.68 14.08
C ARG A 40 4.43 -9.46 13.91
N HIS A 41 3.95 -9.62 12.68
CA HIS A 41 2.55 -9.45 12.30
C HIS A 41 1.92 -10.79 12.00
N GLY A 42 0.62 -10.91 12.28
CA GLY A 42 -0.12 -12.16 12.07
C GLY A 42 -1.20 -12.39 13.11
N VAL A 43 -2.01 -13.43 12.90
CA VAL A 43 -3.08 -13.79 13.84
C VAL A 43 -2.58 -14.85 14.82
N LEU A 44 -1.66 -15.71 14.38
CA LEU A 44 -1.18 -16.84 15.18
C LEU A 44 -0.17 -16.37 16.22
N LYS A 45 -0.16 -17.01 17.40
CA LYS A 45 0.76 -16.68 18.49
C LYS A 45 2.21 -16.91 18.10
N GLU A 46 2.46 -17.91 17.27
CA GLU A 46 3.77 -18.25 16.74
C GLU A 46 4.31 -17.13 15.86
N GLU A 47 3.44 -16.46 15.09
CA GLU A 47 3.81 -15.32 14.24
C GLU A 47 4.16 -14.09 15.07
N GLU A 48 3.50 -13.93 16.22
CA GLU A 48 3.86 -12.90 17.19
C GLU A 48 5.21 -13.18 17.85
N ALA A 49 5.45 -14.42 18.27
CA ALA A 49 6.65 -14.79 19.01
C ALA A 49 7.90 -14.81 18.12
N LEU A 50 7.80 -15.47 16.97
CA LEU A 50 8.94 -15.70 16.07
C LEU A 50 9.12 -14.55 15.10
N GLY A 51 8.03 -13.98 14.58
CA GLY A 51 8.07 -13.06 13.45
C GLY A 51 8.42 -13.74 12.13
N GLN A 52 8.37 -12.97 11.06
CA GLN A 52 8.65 -13.46 9.71
C GLN A 52 9.03 -12.32 8.77
N LYS A 53 9.50 -12.68 7.58
CA LYS A 53 9.78 -11.72 6.51
C LYS A 53 8.48 -11.25 5.85
N PHE A 54 8.41 -9.95 5.58
CA PHE A 54 7.43 -9.33 4.70
C PHE A 54 8.15 -8.67 3.53
N VAL A 55 7.54 -8.75 2.35
CA VAL A 55 8.07 -8.11 1.14
C VAL A 55 7.06 -7.10 0.62
N VAL A 56 7.46 -5.85 0.46
CA VAL A 56 6.60 -4.76 0.02
C VAL A 56 7.07 -4.25 -1.34
N ASP A 57 6.14 -4.17 -2.30
CA ASP A 57 6.30 -3.35 -3.49
C ASP A 57 5.44 -2.10 -3.36
N LEU A 58 5.95 -0.96 -3.80
CA LEU A 58 5.27 0.32 -3.82
C LEU A 58 5.42 1.00 -5.18
N LYS A 59 4.32 1.61 -5.60
CA LYS A 59 4.25 2.54 -6.71
C LYS A 59 3.58 3.81 -6.21
N LEU A 60 4.28 4.92 -6.37
CA LEU A 60 3.83 6.24 -5.93
C LEU A 60 3.56 7.10 -7.16
N GLY A 61 2.29 7.37 -7.40
CA GLY A 61 1.87 8.31 -8.43
C GLY A 61 2.09 9.74 -8.00
N CYS A 62 2.85 10.48 -8.79
CA CYS A 62 3.13 11.90 -8.57
C CYS A 62 3.61 12.53 -9.88
N CYS A 63 3.48 13.85 -10.01
CA CYS A 63 4.02 14.58 -11.17
C CYS A 63 5.55 14.63 -11.09
N LEU A 64 6.25 14.08 -12.10
CA LEU A 64 7.72 14.12 -12.17
C LEU A 64 8.26 15.17 -13.15
N GLU A 65 7.39 15.88 -13.87
CA GLU A 65 7.80 16.85 -14.89
C GLU A 65 8.75 17.92 -14.36
N SER A 66 8.39 18.58 -13.24
CA SER A 66 9.21 19.65 -12.67
C SER A 66 10.59 19.14 -12.28
N ALA A 67 10.65 18.03 -11.52
CA ALA A 67 11.92 17.47 -11.08
C ALA A 67 12.79 17.04 -12.26
N GLY A 68 12.20 16.40 -13.28
CA GLY A 68 12.92 15.98 -14.48
C GLY A 68 13.45 17.14 -15.33
N ARG A 69 12.77 18.29 -15.33
CA ARG A 69 13.22 19.49 -16.06
C ARG A 69 14.27 20.29 -15.33
N THR A 70 14.22 20.34 -14.00
CA THR A 70 15.10 21.20 -13.20
C THR A 70 16.23 20.47 -12.50
N ASP A 71 16.21 19.14 -12.48
CA ASP A 71 17.13 18.31 -11.70
C ASP A 71 17.16 18.69 -10.21
N ASP A 72 15.99 19.05 -9.67
CA ASP A 72 15.83 19.51 -8.28
C ASP A 72 15.15 18.42 -7.45
N VAL A 73 15.91 17.80 -6.54
CA VAL A 73 15.43 16.74 -5.64
C VAL A 73 14.30 17.19 -4.71
N THR A 74 14.17 18.50 -4.43
CA THR A 74 13.10 19.04 -3.60
C THR A 74 11.75 19.06 -4.31
N ARG A 75 11.75 18.88 -5.64
CA ARG A 75 10.56 18.86 -6.51
C ARG A 75 10.02 17.45 -6.76
N THR A 76 10.54 16.43 -6.09
CA THR A 76 10.08 15.04 -6.19
C THR A 76 9.87 14.42 -4.80
N VAL A 77 9.43 13.16 -4.77
CA VAL A 77 9.26 12.39 -3.53
C VAL A 77 10.60 11.78 -3.14
N ASP A 78 11.04 12.03 -1.90
CA ASP A 78 12.20 11.35 -1.31
C ASP A 78 11.86 9.86 -1.05
N TYR A 79 12.19 9.00 -2.00
CA TYR A 79 11.98 7.56 -1.87
C TYR A 79 12.83 6.93 -0.75
N ALA A 80 13.92 7.55 -0.31
CA ALA A 80 14.69 7.07 0.85
C ALA A 80 13.92 7.34 2.15
N ALA A 81 13.23 8.48 2.25
CA ALA A 81 12.28 8.71 3.33
C ALA A 81 11.10 7.74 3.28
N VAL A 82 10.52 7.48 2.10
CA VAL A 82 9.45 6.47 1.95
C VAL A 82 9.92 5.10 2.42
N TYR A 83 11.12 4.66 2.00
CA TYR A 83 11.72 3.40 2.45
C TYR A 83 11.76 3.32 3.97
N ARG A 84 12.25 4.38 4.65
CA ARG A 84 12.34 4.42 6.11
C ARG A 84 10.96 4.32 6.75
N THR A 85 9.98 5.10 6.27
CA THR A 85 8.59 5.04 6.77
C THR A 85 8.01 3.62 6.65
N VAL A 86 8.19 2.96 5.50
CA VAL A 86 7.68 1.60 5.29
C VAL A 86 8.40 0.60 6.18
N LYS A 87 9.72 0.71 6.30
CA LYS A 87 10.53 -0.12 7.20
C LYS A 87 10.02 -0.06 8.63
N GLU A 88 9.82 1.14 9.16
CA GLU A 88 9.39 1.33 10.56
C GLU A 88 8.01 0.70 10.81
N ILE A 89 7.08 0.85 9.86
CA ILE A 89 5.76 0.26 9.95
C ILE A 89 5.82 -1.28 9.93
N VAL A 90 6.58 -1.85 8.99
CA VAL A 90 6.66 -3.33 8.81
C VAL A 90 7.50 -4.00 9.91
N GLU A 91 8.49 -3.33 10.47
CA GLU A 91 9.22 -3.80 11.66
C GLU A 91 8.38 -3.65 12.95
N GLY A 92 7.16 -3.10 12.85
CA GLY A 92 6.22 -2.99 13.95
C GLY A 92 6.54 -1.87 14.96
N ARG A 93 7.29 -0.84 14.56
CA ARG A 93 7.50 0.33 15.40
C ARG A 93 6.18 1.07 15.57
N GLY A 94 5.64 1.07 16.79
CA GLY A 94 4.39 1.71 17.16
C GLY A 94 3.23 0.74 17.32
N ARG A 95 2.86 0.01 16.26
CA ARG A 95 1.70 -0.90 16.30
C ARG A 95 1.97 -2.20 15.56
N ARG A 96 1.53 -3.31 16.17
CA ARG A 96 1.41 -4.62 15.53
C ARG A 96 0.09 -4.73 14.76
N HIS A 97 0.15 -5.35 13.59
CA HIS A 97 -1.01 -5.72 12.78
C HIS A 97 -1.24 -7.22 12.82
N GLU A 98 -2.50 -7.63 12.99
CA GLU A 98 -2.90 -9.04 12.86
C GLU A 98 -3.07 -9.43 11.38
N LEU A 99 -3.50 -8.47 10.57
CA LEU A 99 -3.84 -8.65 9.16
C LEU A 99 -2.86 -7.89 8.25
N VAL A 100 -2.49 -8.52 7.13
CA VAL A 100 -1.66 -7.88 6.09
C VAL A 100 -2.41 -6.76 5.37
N GLU A 101 -3.75 -6.81 5.36
CA GLU A 101 -4.64 -5.75 4.93
C GLU A 101 -4.45 -4.50 5.80
N SER A 102 -4.47 -4.67 7.12
CA SER A 102 -4.30 -3.56 8.05
C SER A 102 -2.90 -2.95 7.92
N LEU A 103 -1.87 -3.79 7.78
CA LEU A 103 -0.51 -3.35 7.52
C LEU A 103 -0.40 -2.53 6.23
N ALA A 104 -0.96 -3.04 5.12
CA ALA A 104 -0.99 -2.34 3.84
C ALA A 104 -1.72 -0.99 3.93
N SER A 105 -2.88 -0.94 4.59
CA SER A 105 -3.62 0.31 4.83
C SER A 105 -2.82 1.32 5.65
N THR A 106 -2.09 0.87 6.67
CA THR A 106 -1.23 1.75 7.47
C THR A 106 -0.05 2.30 6.67
N ILE A 107 0.53 1.51 5.77
CA ILE A 107 1.54 1.99 4.82
C ILE A 107 0.93 3.08 3.92
N VAL A 108 -0.23 2.82 3.30
CA VAL A 108 -0.92 3.80 2.43
C VAL A 108 -1.18 5.11 3.17
N ALA A 109 -1.79 5.04 4.36
CA ALA A 109 -2.12 6.22 5.15
C ALA A 109 -0.87 7.01 5.56
N SER A 110 0.22 6.32 5.92
CA SER A 110 1.46 6.97 6.32
C SER A 110 2.19 7.61 5.14
N VAL A 111 2.13 6.99 3.96
CA VAL A 111 2.66 7.59 2.73
C VAL A 111 1.89 8.86 2.38
N PHE A 112 0.55 8.83 2.36
CA PHE A 112 -0.22 10.03 2.06
C PHE A 112 0.03 11.15 3.08
N ARG A 113 0.16 10.83 4.36
CA ARG A 113 0.45 11.81 5.42
C ARG A 113 1.86 12.40 5.33
N GLY A 114 2.86 11.62 4.94
CA GLY A 114 4.26 12.05 4.91
C GLY A 114 4.70 12.72 3.61
N PHE A 115 3.99 12.48 2.50
CA PHE A 115 4.41 12.88 1.17
C PHE A 115 3.23 13.49 0.40
N GLU A 116 3.06 14.81 0.50
CA GLU A 116 1.93 15.54 -0.09
C GLU A 116 1.89 15.45 -1.62
N GLN A 117 3.04 15.31 -2.28
CA GLN A 117 3.16 15.19 -3.73
C GLN A 117 2.57 13.87 -4.27
N VAL A 118 2.34 12.88 -3.41
CA VAL A 118 1.79 11.58 -3.81
C VAL A 118 0.28 11.68 -3.99
N GLU A 119 -0.20 11.39 -5.19
CA GLU A 119 -1.61 11.47 -5.60
C GLU A 119 -2.29 10.10 -5.50
N HIS A 120 -1.55 9.02 -5.80
CA HIS A 120 -2.02 7.65 -5.64
C HIS A 120 -0.92 6.72 -5.16
N VAL A 121 -1.30 5.67 -4.45
CA VAL A 121 -0.40 4.63 -3.94
C VAL A 121 -0.93 3.27 -4.38
N ASP A 122 -0.08 2.50 -5.05
CA ASP A 122 -0.27 1.07 -5.28
C ASP A 122 0.76 0.30 -4.44
N VAL A 123 0.28 -0.30 -3.36
CA VAL A 123 1.07 -1.10 -2.43
C VAL A 123 0.76 -2.57 -2.60
N PHE A 124 1.78 -3.42 -2.61
CA PHE A 124 1.64 -4.86 -2.56
C PHE A 124 2.47 -5.43 -1.41
N VAL A 125 1.79 -5.90 -0.36
CA VAL A 125 2.43 -6.56 0.78
C VAL A 125 2.32 -8.07 0.60
N LYS A 126 3.47 -8.74 0.56
CA LYS A 126 3.62 -10.19 0.43
C LYS A 126 4.15 -10.78 1.72
N LYS A 127 3.62 -11.94 2.05
CA LYS A 127 3.96 -12.78 3.18
C LYS A 127 4.44 -14.12 2.61
N PRO A 128 5.75 -14.34 2.47
CA PRO A 128 6.30 -15.57 1.90
C PRO A 128 6.09 -16.79 2.81
N GLN A 129 6.07 -16.58 4.13
CA GLN A 129 6.03 -17.67 5.13
C GLN A 129 4.62 -17.81 5.72
N VAL A 130 3.68 -18.27 4.91
CA VAL A 130 2.28 -18.47 5.35
C VAL A 130 2.11 -19.87 5.92
N ALA A 131 1.44 -19.98 7.07
CA ALA A 131 1.07 -21.27 7.67
C ALA A 131 -0.10 -21.92 6.90
N LEU A 132 0.19 -22.50 5.73
CA LEU A 132 -0.75 -23.28 4.92
C LEU A 132 -0.25 -24.71 4.72
N MET A 133 -1.18 -25.65 4.57
CA MET A 133 -0.87 -27.04 4.21
C MET A 133 -0.63 -27.13 2.70
N GLY A 134 0.56 -26.72 2.24
CA GLY A 134 0.95 -26.75 0.83
C GLY A 134 2.07 -25.75 0.51
N GLU A 135 2.61 -25.84 -0.71
CA GLU A 135 3.66 -24.92 -1.19
C GLU A 135 3.05 -23.73 -1.94
N LEU A 136 3.50 -22.53 -1.60
CA LEU A 136 3.25 -21.29 -2.32
C LEU A 136 4.45 -20.38 -2.19
N GLU A 137 4.69 -19.51 -3.17
CA GLU A 137 5.77 -18.52 -3.11
C GLU A 137 5.47 -17.43 -2.08
N TYR A 138 4.22 -16.96 -2.04
CA TYR A 138 3.72 -16.01 -1.04
C TYR A 138 2.18 -15.93 -1.09
N ALA A 139 1.56 -15.53 0.02
CA ALA A 139 0.25 -14.87 0.00
C ALA A 139 0.45 -13.36 0.15
N GLY A 140 -0.49 -12.54 -0.30
CA GLY A 140 -0.34 -11.09 -0.16
C GLY A 140 -1.56 -10.29 -0.54
N VAL A 141 -1.53 -9.01 -0.19
CA VAL A 141 -2.61 -8.05 -0.45
C VAL A 141 -2.07 -6.88 -1.23
N ARG A 142 -2.78 -6.55 -2.31
CA ARG A 142 -2.50 -5.36 -3.14
C ARG A 142 -3.62 -4.34 -2.98
N MET A 143 -3.26 -3.10 -2.71
CA MET A 143 -4.19 -1.98 -2.61
C MET A 143 -3.74 -0.86 -3.53
N LEU A 144 -4.65 -0.40 -4.37
CA LEU A 144 -4.53 0.88 -5.07
C LEU A 144 -5.50 1.85 -4.42
N ARG A 145 -5.00 3.02 -4.00
CA ARG A 145 -5.78 4.10 -3.40
C ARG A 145 -5.36 5.43 -3.98
N THR A 146 -6.32 6.33 -4.12
CA THR A 146 -6.06 7.76 -4.34
C THR A 146 -6.11 8.51 -3.01
N ARG A 147 -5.51 9.70 -2.99
CA ARG A 147 -5.54 10.56 -1.81
C ARG A 147 -6.98 10.92 -1.39
N ASP A 148 -7.84 11.23 -2.35
CA ASP A 148 -9.23 11.63 -2.11
C ASP A 148 -10.06 10.54 -1.41
N GLU A 149 -9.84 9.28 -1.78
CA GLU A 149 -10.52 8.12 -1.15
C GLU A 149 -10.18 7.99 0.34
N VAL A 150 -8.94 8.34 0.75
CA VAL A 150 -8.47 8.16 2.12
C VAL A 150 -8.78 9.38 2.99
N VAL A 151 -8.75 10.58 2.44
CA VAL A 151 -9.07 11.82 3.18
C VAL A 151 -10.58 11.97 3.38
N GLY A 152 -11.40 11.52 2.42
CA GLY A 152 -12.87 11.63 2.49
C GLY A 152 -13.53 10.83 3.62
N GLU A 153 -12.92 9.75 4.10
CA GLU A 153 -13.50 8.89 5.16
C GLU A 153 -13.32 9.45 6.58
N SER A 154 -12.42 10.41 6.79
CA SER A 154 -12.15 10.99 8.13
C SER A 154 -13.18 12.05 8.57
N GLY A 155 -14.14 12.42 7.71
CA GLY A 155 -15.14 13.46 7.97
C GLY A 155 -16.53 12.99 8.45
N SER A 156 -16.78 11.68 8.57
CA SER A 156 -18.11 11.12 8.89
C SER A 156 -18.22 10.48 10.29
N GLY A 157 -17.38 10.91 11.24
CA GLY A 157 -17.29 10.33 12.59
C GLY A 157 -17.78 11.25 13.70
N SER A 158 -18.99 11.82 13.59
CA SER A 158 -19.63 12.48 14.73
C SER A 158 -21.16 12.44 14.61
N LEU A 159 -21.73 11.26 14.86
CA LEU A 159 -23.13 11.08 15.24
C LEU A 159 -23.26 9.73 15.96
N LYS A 160 -23.01 9.74 17.27
CA LYS A 160 -23.82 9.12 18.33
C LYS A 160 -23.31 9.59 19.67
#